data_AF-A0A1H2FVN0-F1
#
_entry.id   AF-A0A1H2FVN0-F1
#
_cell.length_a   1.000
_cell.length_b   1.000
_cell.length_c   1.000
_cell.angle_alpha   90.00
_cell.angle_beta   90.00
_cell.angle_gamma   90.00
#
_symmetry.space_group_name_H-M   'P 1'
#
loop_
_entity.id
_entity.type
_entity.pdbx_description
1 polymer ?
#
loop_
_entity_poly.entity_id
_entity_poly.type
_entity_poly.pdbx_seq_one_letter_code
_entity_poly.pdbx_strand_id
1 'polypeptide(L)'
;MKSTHPFKKNSWVILLSTVFIVGLAACDSSGENTATTSASSSSASTTKKNMPTGPAVGILVDSPVSGVTYNASSGKSGTTDEKGNFNFNHGDKIEFKLGGLTLGNIPGSQIVTPIELAGESTNKLQNLLILLQSLDSDSDLSNGISISRETAAAVNGSINLDSNPQTFAEAANLKSIMEAGNIEGEARTPEEARDHFMSQGVALLSAQIWVSYTNQTASVLRVAADNSGEYLHAEARPDDSCDENRVCGGRTIFQAGVEAGIANAIDFDNRGFKLVGKPTIDTNIKAGLSDPGPTRRVRTDGFELIYSDIVTVQREREKTSVFGELFHIAKPIELSNENEVAEKEVKETRFAKIDNDATGIIGAWAYDENAIKTQTLVFFPNGKFLMLDPTGEAQREDQAKCGKPGIEFSSYTYNKGSSKLSLSSYTYNTNGCVGFSDVEGSTSFAISSDGTTAKLEKPGERPITLYRVSK
;
A
#
# COMPACT_ATOMS: atom_id res chain seq x y z
N MET A 1 -23.15 8.75 87.18
CA MET A 1 -22.17 9.86 87.19
C MET A 1 -20.79 9.31 87.53
N LYS A 2 -19.82 9.58 86.63
CA LYS A 2 -18.37 9.63 86.81
C LYS A 2 -17.67 8.50 87.60
N SER A 3 -16.92 7.67 86.88
CA SER A 3 -15.56 7.33 87.26
C SER A 3 -14.75 6.88 86.04
N THR A 4 -13.46 7.18 86.11
CA THR A 4 -12.42 7.17 85.10
C THR A 4 -11.49 5.96 85.23
N HIS A 5 -10.96 5.51 84.08
CA HIS A 5 -9.64 4.86 83.86
C HIS A 5 -9.39 3.41 84.38
N PRO A 6 -8.29 2.75 83.97
CA PRO A 6 -7.98 2.18 82.65
C PRO A 6 -7.58 0.68 82.80
N PHE A 7 -7.15 -0.02 81.75
CA PHE A 7 -6.02 -1.01 81.73
C PHE A 7 -6.10 -1.96 80.51
N LYS A 8 -4.95 -2.11 79.84
CA LYS A 8 -4.64 -3.07 78.76
C LYS A 8 -4.56 -4.51 79.29
N LYS A 9 -4.98 -5.49 78.46
CA LYS A 9 -4.18 -6.69 78.13
C LYS A 9 -4.74 -7.48 76.93
N ASN A 10 -3.82 -8.12 76.22
CA ASN A 10 -3.90 -8.73 74.89
C ASN A 10 -4.67 -10.07 74.78
N SER A 11 -4.91 -10.42 73.50
CA SER A 11 -5.08 -11.75 72.89
C SER A 11 -6.42 -12.45 73.03
N TRP A 12 -7.13 -12.63 71.90
CA TRP A 12 -7.23 -13.92 71.21
C TRP A 12 -7.96 -13.75 69.87
N VAL A 13 -7.36 -14.30 68.81
CA VAL A 13 -7.95 -14.61 67.50
C VAL A 13 -9.04 -15.69 67.66
N ILE A 14 -10.14 -15.62 66.89
CA ILE A 14 -10.72 -16.72 66.07
C ILE A 14 -12.01 -16.26 65.35
N LEU A 15 -12.06 -16.69 64.08
CA LEU A 15 -13.04 -16.68 63.00
C LEU A 15 -14.55 -16.58 63.30
N LEU A 16 -15.25 -15.89 62.38
CA LEU A 16 -16.51 -16.31 61.73
C LEU A 16 -16.70 -15.48 60.43
N SER A 17 -16.33 -16.00 59.26
CA SER A 17 -17.18 -16.71 58.29
C SER A 17 -18.22 -15.83 57.56
N THR A 18 -17.86 -15.33 56.39
CA THR A 18 -18.80 -15.11 55.26
C THR A 18 -18.17 -15.62 53.98
N VAL A 19 -18.92 -16.52 53.35
CA VAL A 19 -18.60 -17.37 52.20
C VAL A 19 -18.62 -16.55 50.91
N PHE A 20 -17.55 -16.65 50.11
CA PHE A 20 -17.55 -16.28 48.68
C PHE A 20 -17.16 -17.53 47.91
N ILE A 21 -18.05 -18.01 47.03
CA ILE A 21 -17.89 -19.25 46.28
C ILE A 21 -16.88 -19.01 45.14
N VAL A 22 -15.76 -19.72 45.20
CA VAL A 22 -14.79 -19.90 44.12
C VAL A 22 -15.17 -21.15 43.34
N GLY A 23 -15.34 -21.01 42.02
CA GLY A 23 -15.38 -22.14 41.09
C GLY A 23 -14.06 -22.24 40.35
N LEU A 24 -13.12 -23.01 40.90
CA LEU A 24 -11.99 -23.60 40.18
C LEU A 24 -12.29 -25.09 40.08
N ALA A 25 -12.52 -25.57 38.87
CA ALA A 25 -12.39 -26.98 38.53
C ALA A 25 -11.15 -27.11 37.67
N ALA A 26 -10.16 -27.80 38.21
CA ALA A 26 -8.99 -28.34 37.52
C ALA A 26 -8.93 -29.84 37.79
N CYS A 27 -8.15 -30.52 36.95
CA CYS A 27 -7.89 -31.97 36.83
C CYS A 27 -8.95 -32.78 36.06
N ASP A 28 -8.62 -33.75 35.22
CA ASP A 28 -7.36 -34.22 34.57
C ASP A 28 -7.76 -35.44 33.71
N SER A 29 -6.88 -35.88 32.80
CA SER A 29 -6.81 -37.19 32.13
C SER A 29 -7.82 -37.41 30.98
N SER A 30 -7.45 -37.76 29.75
CA SER A 30 -6.23 -38.37 29.21
C SER A 30 -6.28 -38.26 27.68
N GLY A 31 -5.15 -37.96 27.04
CA GLY A 31 -5.08 -37.66 25.62
C GLY A 31 -5.05 -38.86 24.69
N GLU A 32 -5.22 -38.57 23.41
CA GLU A 32 -4.50 -39.22 22.33
C GLU A 32 -4.20 -38.17 21.25
N ASN A 33 -2.93 -38.12 20.87
CA ASN A 33 -2.38 -37.24 19.85
C ASN A 33 -2.92 -37.62 18.47
N THR A 34 -3.35 -36.63 17.69
CA THR A 34 -3.20 -36.72 16.23
C THR A 34 -2.88 -35.34 15.68
N ALA A 35 -1.65 -35.22 15.19
CA ALA A 35 -1.11 -34.03 14.58
C ALA A 35 -1.85 -33.75 13.27
N THR A 36 -2.80 -32.81 13.30
CA THR A 36 -3.32 -32.20 12.08
C THR A 36 -2.44 -31.02 11.71
N THR A 37 -1.63 -31.25 10.69
CA THR A 37 -0.84 -30.28 9.94
C THR A 37 -1.70 -29.09 9.52
N SER A 38 -1.35 -27.93 10.07
CA SER A 38 -1.94 -26.64 9.75
C SER A 38 -1.66 -26.31 8.28
N ALA A 39 -2.66 -26.46 7.42
CA ALA A 39 -2.66 -25.82 6.12
C ALA A 39 -2.88 -24.32 6.35
N SER A 40 -1.80 -23.55 6.31
CA SER A 40 -1.78 -22.10 6.42
C SER A 40 -2.42 -21.49 5.17
N SER A 41 -3.74 -21.34 5.17
CA SER A 41 -4.42 -20.40 4.30
C SER A 41 -4.19 -18.99 4.87
N SER A 42 -3.14 -18.33 4.39
CA SER A 42 -2.85 -16.92 4.68
C SER A 42 -3.88 -16.01 4.01
N SER A 43 -5.10 -15.97 4.54
CA SER A 43 -5.97 -14.81 4.30
C SER A 43 -5.36 -13.66 5.10
N ALA A 44 -4.78 -12.69 4.39
CA ALA A 44 -4.37 -11.43 4.99
C ALA A 44 -5.58 -10.86 5.74
N SER A 45 -5.48 -10.79 7.08
CA SER A 45 -6.44 -10.09 7.91
C SER A 45 -6.20 -8.60 7.71
N THR A 46 -6.73 -8.05 6.62
CA THR A 46 -6.95 -6.61 6.52
C THR A 46 -7.90 -6.23 7.66
N THR A 47 -7.43 -5.38 8.58
CA THR A 47 -8.35 -4.62 9.42
C THR A 47 -9.35 -3.97 8.44
N LYS A 48 -10.64 -4.32 8.55
CA LYS A 48 -11.68 -3.71 7.71
C LYS A 48 -11.70 -2.22 8.00
N LYS A 49 -10.91 -1.42 7.28
CA LYS A 49 -11.00 0.03 7.32
C LYS A 49 -12.38 0.36 6.73
N ASN A 50 -13.21 1.03 7.53
CA ASN A 50 -14.50 1.49 7.05
C ASN A 50 -14.25 2.43 5.86
N MET A 51 -15.06 2.27 4.81
CA MET A 51 -15.00 3.19 3.69
C MET A 51 -15.24 4.62 4.21
N PRO A 52 -14.43 5.59 3.77
CA PRO A 52 -14.65 6.99 4.14
C PRO A 52 -16.05 7.44 3.71
N THR A 53 -16.59 8.43 4.41
CA THR A 53 -17.90 9.02 4.10
C THR A 53 -17.78 10.53 4.03
N GLY A 54 -18.72 11.18 3.35
CA GLY A 54 -18.77 12.64 3.25
C GLY A 54 -17.94 13.21 2.09
N PRO A 55 -17.72 14.55 2.09
CA PRO A 55 -17.04 15.26 1.01
C PRO A 55 -15.60 14.82 0.81
N ALA A 56 -15.21 14.68 -0.45
CA ALA A 56 -13.84 14.40 -0.87
C ALA A 56 -13.50 15.17 -2.15
N VAL A 57 -12.20 15.26 -2.41
CA VAL A 57 -11.64 15.79 -3.65
C VAL A 57 -10.89 14.64 -4.33
N GLY A 58 -11.16 14.44 -5.62
CA GLY A 58 -10.41 13.51 -6.44
C GLY A 58 -9.64 14.26 -7.52
N ILE A 59 -8.67 13.59 -8.13
CA ILE A 59 -7.89 14.09 -9.27
C ILE A 59 -8.11 13.18 -10.48
N LEU A 60 -8.40 13.76 -11.64
CA LEU A 60 -8.33 13.07 -12.93
C LEU A 60 -6.90 13.21 -13.48
N VAL A 61 -6.22 12.08 -13.70
CA VAL A 61 -4.78 12.06 -13.99
C VAL A 61 -4.39 11.04 -15.07
N ASP A 62 -3.77 11.58 -16.12
CA ASP A 62 -2.76 10.95 -16.97
C ASP A 62 -1.46 11.72 -16.64
N SER A 63 -1.41 13.00 -17.01
CA SER A 63 -0.98 14.12 -16.14
C SER A 63 -2.23 14.80 -15.56
N PRO A 64 -2.17 15.75 -14.60
CA PRO A 64 -3.38 16.44 -14.12
C PRO A 64 -4.23 16.97 -15.28
N VAL A 65 -5.48 16.50 -15.42
CA VAL A 65 -6.34 16.81 -16.57
C VAL A 65 -7.37 17.87 -16.21
N SER A 66 -7.23 19.06 -16.79
CA SER A 66 -8.20 20.16 -16.63
C SER A 66 -9.17 20.24 -17.80
N GLY A 67 -10.33 20.88 -17.59
CA GLY A 67 -11.31 21.11 -18.67
C GLY A 67 -12.34 19.99 -18.87
N VAL A 68 -12.28 18.91 -18.09
CA VAL A 68 -13.25 17.80 -18.14
C VAL A 68 -14.42 18.11 -17.21
N THR A 69 -15.65 18.04 -17.72
CA THR A 69 -16.86 18.23 -16.92
C THR A 69 -17.18 16.97 -16.12
N TYR A 70 -17.60 17.11 -14.88
CA TYR A 70 -18.04 15.99 -14.03
C TYR A 70 -19.42 16.25 -13.43
N ASN A 71 -20.19 15.18 -13.26
CA ASN A 71 -21.48 15.21 -12.57
C ASN A 71 -21.61 13.99 -11.65
N ALA A 72 -21.65 14.24 -10.34
CA ALA A 72 -21.77 13.23 -9.32
C ALA A 72 -23.23 12.96 -8.95
N SER A 73 -23.55 11.73 -8.55
CA SER A 73 -24.90 11.32 -8.13
C SER A 73 -25.47 12.14 -6.96
N SER A 74 -24.62 12.76 -6.14
CA SER A 74 -25.02 13.67 -5.07
C SER A 74 -25.43 15.07 -5.55
N GLY A 75 -25.32 15.37 -6.86
CA GLY A 75 -25.59 16.67 -7.46
C GLY A 75 -24.38 17.61 -7.50
N LYS A 76 -23.22 17.21 -6.97
CA LYS A 76 -21.96 17.95 -7.16
C LYS A 76 -21.55 17.86 -8.63
N SER A 77 -21.29 19.00 -9.25
CA SER A 77 -20.85 19.06 -10.64
C SER A 77 -19.91 20.25 -10.85
N GLY A 78 -19.17 20.21 -11.95
CA GLY A 78 -18.22 21.25 -12.31
C GLY A 78 -17.30 20.82 -13.43
N THR A 79 -16.18 21.51 -13.56
CA THR A 79 -15.09 21.18 -14.48
C THR A 79 -13.83 20.92 -13.67
N THR A 80 -12.99 19.96 -14.07
CA THR A 80 -11.71 19.70 -13.43
C THR A 80 -10.82 20.94 -13.52
N ASP A 81 -10.19 21.32 -12.40
CA ASP A 81 -9.31 22.49 -12.33
C ASP A 81 -7.92 22.22 -12.95
N GLU A 82 -7.03 23.21 -12.93
CA GLU A 82 -5.65 23.10 -13.45
C GLU A 82 -4.83 21.96 -12.83
N LYS A 83 -5.21 21.50 -11.64
CA LYS A 83 -4.59 20.37 -10.95
C LYS A 83 -5.39 19.08 -11.12
N GLY A 84 -6.36 19.05 -12.05
CA GLY A 84 -7.25 17.93 -12.32
C GLY A 84 -8.29 17.66 -11.24
N ASN A 85 -8.47 18.56 -10.27
CA ASN A 85 -9.34 18.28 -9.11
C ASN A 85 -10.82 18.31 -9.48
N PHE A 86 -11.59 17.40 -8.90
CA PHE A 86 -13.06 17.40 -8.91
C PHE A 86 -13.61 17.10 -7.51
N ASN A 87 -14.78 17.66 -7.20
CA ASN A 87 -15.43 17.49 -5.91
C ASN A 87 -16.48 16.38 -5.97
N PHE A 88 -16.46 15.48 -4.99
CA PHE A 88 -17.46 14.42 -4.88
C PHE A 88 -17.78 14.12 -3.41
N ASN A 89 -18.71 13.20 -3.17
CA ASN A 89 -18.86 12.55 -1.87
C ASN A 89 -18.51 11.07 -2.02
N HIS A 90 -17.87 10.48 -1.02
CA HIS A 90 -17.63 9.04 -1.03
C HIS A 90 -18.96 8.27 -1.23
N GLY A 91 -18.93 7.29 -2.14
CA GLY A 91 -20.11 6.54 -2.56
C GLY A 91 -20.81 7.11 -3.81
N ASP A 92 -20.40 8.29 -4.30
CA ASP A 92 -20.94 8.82 -5.55
C ASP A 92 -20.57 7.95 -6.76
N LYS A 93 -21.45 7.91 -7.76
CA LYS A 93 -21.07 7.66 -9.15
C LYS A 93 -20.84 8.99 -9.84
N ILE A 94 -19.78 9.10 -10.62
CA ILE A 94 -19.36 10.32 -11.29
C ILE A 94 -19.34 10.06 -12.80
N GLU A 95 -20.13 10.84 -13.53
CA GLU A 95 -20.08 10.91 -14.99
C GLU A 95 -19.06 11.97 -15.41
N PHE A 96 -18.03 11.57 -16.13
CA PHE A 96 -17.04 12.46 -16.74
C PHE A 96 -17.34 12.68 -18.22
N LYS A 97 -17.31 13.93 -18.67
CA LYS A 97 -17.62 14.37 -20.03
C LYS A 97 -16.61 15.38 -20.55
N LEU A 98 -16.28 15.28 -21.83
CA LEU A 98 -15.55 16.30 -22.56
C LEU A 98 -16.44 16.79 -23.71
N GLY A 99 -16.92 18.04 -23.60
CA GLY A 99 -17.95 18.54 -24.51
C GLY A 99 -19.19 17.66 -24.51
N GLY A 100 -19.56 17.14 -25.69
CA GLY A 100 -20.66 16.20 -25.86
C GLY A 100 -20.31 14.73 -25.59
N LEU A 101 -19.04 14.38 -25.42
CA LEU A 101 -18.56 13.01 -25.29
C LEU A 101 -18.53 12.54 -23.83
N THR A 102 -19.15 11.41 -23.54
CA THR A 102 -19.01 10.73 -22.24
C THR A 102 -17.72 9.92 -22.21
N LEU A 103 -16.81 10.29 -21.30
CA LEU A 103 -15.55 9.58 -21.09
C LEU A 103 -15.76 8.33 -20.22
N GLY A 104 -16.59 8.44 -19.19
CA GLY A 104 -16.90 7.33 -18.28
C GLY A 104 -17.94 7.69 -17.24
N ASN A 105 -18.53 6.66 -16.62
CA ASN A 105 -19.43 6.78 -15.48
C ASN A 105 -19.02 5.73 -14.44
N ILE A 106 -18.26 6.17 -13.44
CA ILE A 106 -17.52 5.29 -12.53
C ILE A 106 -17.81 5.65 -11.07
N PRO A 107 -17.57 4.74 -10.11
CA PRO A 107 -17.51 5.10 -8.70
C PRO A 107 -16.47 6.21 -8.46
N GLY A 108 -16.80 7.18 -7.62
CA GLY A 108 -15.89 8.27 -7.27
C GLY A 108 -14.72 7.79 -6.39
N SER A 109 -13.51 8.16 -6.80
CA SER A 109 -12.25 7.87 -6.11
C SER A 109 -11.39 9.13 -5.97
N GLN A 110 -10.38 9.07 -5.11
CA GLN A 110 -9.43 10.18 -4.93
C GLN A 110 -8.48 10.30 -6.12
N ILE A 111 -8.19 9.20 -6.80
CA ILE A 111 -7.41 9.16 -8.04
C ILE A 111 -8.26 8.45 -9.09
N VAL A 112 -8.47 9.12 -10.22
CA VAL A 112 -9.12 8.57 -11.41
C VAL A 112 -8.12 8.69 -12.56
N THR A 113 -7.81 7.58 -13.20
CA THR A 113 -6.98 7.56 -14.41
C THR A 113 -7.82 7.13 -15.62
N PRO A 114 -7.28 7.26 -16.85
CA PRO A 114 -7.88 6.65 -18.03
C PRO A 114 -8.19 5.15 -17.89
N ILE A 115 -7.47 4.41 -17.03
CA ILE A 115 -7.76 2.99 -16.74
C ILE A 115 -9.15 2.84 -16.11
N GLU A 116 -9.47 3.63 -15.08
CA GLU A 116 -10.79 3.59 -14.45
C GLU A 116 -11.90 4.01 -15.42
N LEU A 117 -11.67 5.05 -16.23
CA LEU A 117 -12.67 5.54 -17.20
C LEU A 117 -12.95 4.54 -18.33
N ALA A 118 -11.95 3.78 -18.76
CA ALA A 118 -12.06 2.79 -19.82
C ALA A 118 -12.80 1.53 -19.40
N GLY A 119 -12.71 1.15 -18.12
CA GLY A 119 -13.18 -0.15 -17.64
C GLY A 119 -12.44 -1.29 -18.36
N GLU A 120 -13.18 -2.26 -18.87
CA GLU A 120 -12.59 -3.46 -19.51
C GLU A 120 -12.16 -3.24 -20.97
N SER A 121 -12.44 -2.08 -21.57
CA SER A 121 -12.14 -1.84 -22.99
C SER A 121 -10.72 -1.31 -23.20
N THR A 122 -9.85 -2.15 -23.76
CA THR A 122 -8.48 -1.79 -24.11
C THR A 122 -8.41 -0.73 -25.21
N ASN A 123 -9.32 -0.77 -26.19
CA ASN A 123 -9.43 0.26 -27.24
C ASN A 123 -9.82 1.60 -26.63
N LYS A 124 -10.83 1.60 -25.73
CA LYS A 124 -11.26 2.80 -25.03
C LYS A 124 -10.14 3.41 -24.20
N LEU A 125 -9.35 2.58 -23.51
CA LEU A 125 -8.19 3.06 -22.77
C LEU A 125 -7.22 3.81 -23.67
N GLN A 126 -6.78 3.19 -24.78
CA GLN A 126 -5.84 3.85 -25.69
C GLN A 126 -6.43 5.12 -26.33
N ASN A 127 -7.70 5.08 -26.73
CA ASN A 127 -8.35 6.23 -27.35
C ASN A 127 -8.60 7.37 -26.37
N LEU A 128 -8.80 7.10 -25.08
CA LEU A 128 -8.83 8.13 -24.04
C LEU A 128 -7.46 8.80 -23.90
N LEU A 129 -6.36 8.05 -23.91
CA LEU A 129 -5.00 8.61 -23.86
C LEU A 129 -4.73 9.49 -25.09
N ILE A 130 -4.98 8.97 -26.29
CA ILE A 130 -4.82 9.71 -27.55
C ILE A 130 -5.66 10.99 -27.52
N LEU A 131 -6.94 10.90 -27.13
CA LEU A 131 -7.84 12.05 -27.08
C LEU A 131 -7.35 13.11 -26.10
N LEU A 132 -7.09 12.76 -24.84
CA LEU A 132 -6.77 13.76 -23.81
C LEU A 132 -5.44 14.45 -24.10
N GLN A 133 -4.41 13.68 -24.46
CA GLN A 133 -3.07 14.23 -24.70
C GLN A 133 -2.94 15.00 -26.04
N SER A 134 -3.78 14.70 -27.04
CA SER A 134 -3.80 15.47 -28.30
C SER A 134 -4.52 16.82 -28.15
N LEU A 135 -5.39 16.94 -27.15
CA LEU A 135 -6.21 18.14 -26.93
C LEU A 135 -5.61 19.08 -25.88
N ASP A 136 -4.37 18.82 -25.48
CA ASP A 136 -3.60 19.68 -24.60
C ASP A 136 -3.22 21.00 -25.29
N SER A 137 -3.53 22.12 -24.64
CA SER A 137 -3.54 23.44 -25.27
C SER A 137 -2.16 23.94 -25.72
N ASP A 138 -1.10 23.52 -25.06
CA ASP A 138 0.28 23.90 -25.36
C ASP A 138 1.16 22.71 -25.80
N SER A 139 0.56 21.52 -25.88
CA SER A 139 1.24 20.26 -26.24
C SER A 139 2.42 19.89 -25.32
N ASP A 140 2.48 20.45 -24.11
CA ASP A 140 3.48 20.16 -23.08
C ASP A 140 2.88 19.38 -21.90
N LEU A 141 2.80 18.06 -22.08
CA LEU A 141 2.22 17.14 -21.10
C LEU A 141 2.95 17.10 -19.74
N SER A 142 4.15 17.71 -19.65
CA SER A 142 4.92 17.76 -18.39
C SER A 142 4.36 18.76 -17.38
N ASN A 143 3.56 19.73 -17.84
CA ASN A 143 2.97 20.78 -17.01
C ASN A 143 1.47 20.53 -16.68
N GLY A 144 0.88 19.47 -17.23
CA GLY A 144 -0.54 19.13 -17.10
C GLY A 144 -1.13 18.78 -18.46
N ILE A 145 -2.42 18.45 -18.49
CA ILE A 145 -3.21 18.38 -19.72
C ILE A 145 -4.29 19.46 -19.61
N SER A 146 -4.13 20.53 -20.37
CA SER A 146 -5.00 21.70 -20.32
C SER A 146 -5.93 21.73 -21.53
N ILE A 147 -7.21 21.39 -21.33
CA ILE A 147 -8.20 21.41 -22.41
C ILE A 147 -9.03 22.68 -22.32
N SER A 148 -8.85 23.58 -23.30
CA SER A 148 -9.59 24.84 -23.38
C SER A 148 -11.10 24.63 -23.54
N ARG A 149 -11.89 25.64 -23.22
CA ARG A 149 -13.35 25.60 -23.41
C ARG A 149 -13.70 25.42 -24.89
N GLU A 150 -12.96 26.09 -25.77
CA GLU A 150 -13.13 26.06 -27.21
C GLU A 150 -12.83 24.66 -27.76
N THR A 151 -11.72 24.05 -27.33
CA THR A 151 -11.36 22.67 -27.66
C THR A 151 -12.43 21.70 -27.16
N ALA A 152 -12.84 21.79 -25.89
CA ALA A 152 -13.85 20.92 -25.31
C ALA A 152 -15.20 21.04 -26.04
N ALA A 153 -15.61 22.25 -26.44
CA ALA A 153 -16.87 22.47 -27.16
C ALA A 153 -16.88 21.84 -28.56
N ALA A 154 -15.71 21.68 -29.20
CA ALA A 154 -15.58 21.00 -30.48
C ALA A 154 -15.64 19.45 -30.38
N VAL A 155 -15.47 18.89 -29.18
CA VAL A 155 -15.60 17.45 -28.93
C VAL A 155 -17.07 17.04 -28.95
N ASN A 156 -17.44 16.28 -29.98
CA ASN A 156 -18.81 15.82 -30.18
C ASN A 156 -19.06 14.44 -29.57
N GLY A 157 -20.32 14.14 -29.22
CA GLY A 157 -20.71 12.88 -28.60
C GLY A 157 -20.77 11.67 -29.54
N SER A 158 -20.49 11.82 -30.84
CA SER A 158 -20.48 10.72 -31.81
C SER A 158 -19.13 10.02 -31.96
N ILE A 159 -18.07 10.56 -31.34
CA ILE A 159 -16.74 9.95 -31.30
C ILE A 159 -16.84 8.56 -30.64
N ASN A 160 -16.38 7.54 -31.36
CA ASN A 160 -16.40 6.16 -30.87
C ASN A 160 -15.05 5.80 -30.22
N LEU A 161 -15.01 5.85 -28.88
CA LEU A 161 -13.83 5.48 -28.12
C LEU A 161 -13.48 3.98 -28.18
N ASP A 162 -14.38 3.10 -28.63
CA ASP A 162 -14.09 1.66 -28.77
C ASP A 162 -13.51 1.28 -30.15
N SER A 163 -13.33 2.26 -31.03
CA SER A 163 -12.76 2.06 -32.37
C SER A 163 -11.27 1.69 -32.34
N ASN A 164 -10.73 1.26 -33.48
CA ASN A 164 -9.32 0.87 -33.59
C ASN A 164 -8.39 2.05 -33.27
N PRO A 165 -7.52 1.95 -32.24
CA PRO A 165 -6.64 3.05 -31.85
C PRO A 165 -5.72 3.57 -32.94
N GLN A 166 -5.28 2.69 -33.86
CA GLN A 166 -4.39 3.07 -34.96
C GLN A 166 -5.03 4.03 -35.97
N THR A 167 -6.36 4.08 -36.03
CA THR A 167 -7.11 4.96 -36.95
C THR A 167 -7.99 5.96 -36.19
N PHE A 168 -7.92 5.98 -34.86
CA PHE A 168 -8.84 6.73 -34.02
C PHE A 168 -8.74 8.24 -34.24
N ALA A 169 -7.52 8.79 -34.30
CA ALA A 169 -7.32 10.23 -34.45
C ALA A 169 -7.98 10.80 -35.72
N GLU A 170 -7.86 10.06 -36.83
CA GLU A 170 -8.50 10.41 -38.10
C GLU A 170 -10.01 10.21 -38.04
N ALA A 171 -10.48 9.05 -37.54
CA ALA A 171 -11.90 8.73 -37.45
C ALA A 171 -12.68 9.68 -36.52
N ALA A 172 -12.05 10.16 -35.45
CA ALA A 172 -12.60 11.14 -34.53
C ALA A 172 -12.43 12.59 -35.01
N ASN A 173 -11.74 12.80 -36.14
CA ASN A 173 -11.42 14.10 -36.71
C ASN A 173 -10.70 15.03 -35.70
N LEU A 174 -9.72 14.50 -34.96
CA LEU A 174 -9.03 15.24 -33.90
C LEU A 174 -8.35 16.51 -34.42
N LYS A 175 -7.87 16.49 -35.67
CA LYS A 175 -7.23 17.66 -36.29
C LYS A 175 -8.14 18.89 -36.31
N SER A 176 -9.41 18.74 -36.69
CA SER A 176 -10.35 19.87 -36.66
C SER A 176 -10.70 20.32 -35.24
N ILE A 177 -10.68 19.40 -34.26
CA ILE A 177 -10.92 19.75 -32.84
C ILE A 177 -9.73 20.55 -32.30
N MET A 178 -8.51 20.13 -32.62
CA MET A 178 -7.27 20.84 -32.29
C MET A 178 -7.24 22.24 -32.91
N GLU A 179 -7.57 22.37 -34.19
CA GLU A 179 -7.66 23.66 -34.89
C GLU A 179 -8.68 24.61 -34.24
N ALA A 180 -9.84 24.09 -33.80
CA ALA A 180 -10.84 24.89 -33.09
C ALA A 180 -10.33 25.44 -31.75
N GLY A 181 -9.37 24.74 -31.12
CA GLY A 181 -8.69 25.14 -29.90
C GLY A 181 -7.41 25.96 -30.10
N ASN A 182 -7.02 26.26 -31.36
CA ASN A 182 -5.71 26.80 -31.72
C ASN A 182 -4.52 25.95 -31.23
N ILE A 183 -4.68 24.63 -31.21
CA ILE A 183 -3.60 23.69 -30.88
C ILE A 183 -2.84 23.39 -32.18
N GLU A 184 -1.54 23.69 -32.19
CA GLU A 184 -0.67 23.44 -33.33
C GLU A 184 -0.17 21.99 -33.36
N GLY A 185 0.14 21.48 -34.55
CA GLY A 185 0.75 20.16 -34.72
C GLY A 185 -0.22 19.06 -35.15
N GLU A 186 0.16 17.80 -34.89
CA GLU A 186 -0.64 16.62 -35.21
C GLU A 186 -1.10 15.94 -33.91
N ALA A 187 -2.20 15.19 -34.01
CA ALA A 187 -2.67 14.39 -32.88
C ALA A 187 -1.62 13.33 -32.47
N ARG A 188 -1.59 13.01 -31.18
CA ARG A 188 -0.69 12.00 -30.62
C ARG A 188 -0.93 10.64 -31.27
N THR A 189 0.16 9.93 -31.53
CA THR A 189 0.08 8.53 -31.96
C THR A 189 -0.28 7.64 -30.76
N PRO A 190 -0.79 6.41 -31.00
CA PRO A 190 -1.01 5.45 -29.92
C PRO A 190 0.27 5.17 -29.10
N GLU A 191 1.42 5.14 -29.76
CA GLU A 191 2.71 4.90 -29.11
C GLU A 191 3.15 6.08 -28.23
N GLU A 192 3.03 7.32 -28.74
CA GLU A 192 3.32 8.53 -27.94
C GLU A 192 2.41 8.64 -26.72
N ALA A 193 1.12 8.39 -26.91
CA ALA A 193 0.13 8.46 -25.84
C ALA A 193 0.39 7.40 -24.75
N ARG A 194 0.78 6.19 -25.17
CA ARG A 194 1.17 5.09 -24.29
C ARG A 194 2.43 5.42 -23.50
N ASP A 195 3.46 5.95 -24.16
CA ASP A 195 4.75 6.26 -23.55
C ASP A 195 4.61 7.37 -22.50
N HIS A 196 3.82 8.41 -22.79
CA HIS A 196 3.48 9.41 -21.80
C HIS A 196 2.79 8.79 -20.58
N PHE A 197 1.71 8.04 -20.77
CA PHE A 197 0.94 7.49 -19.64
C PHE A 197 1.78 6.53 -18.79
N MET A 198 2.68 5.75 -19.39
CA MET A 198 3.63 4.91 -18.65
C MET A 198 4.55 5.72 -17.74
N SER A 199 5.00 6.91 -18.16
CA SER A 199 5.87 7.76 -17.33
C SER A 199 5.20 8.20 -16.02
N GLN A 200 3.87 8.15 -15.96
CA GLN A 200 3.05 8.59 -14.83
C GLN A 200 2.82 7.48 -13.81
N GLY A 201 2.96 6.20 -14.22
CA GLY A 201 2.52 5.05 -13.43
C GLY A 201 3.18 4.91 -12.05
N VAL A 202 4.47 5.26 -11.93
CA VAL A 202 5.20 5.19 -10.64
C VAL A 202 4.85 6.39 -9.76
N ALA A 203 4.73 7.58 -10.35
CA ALA A 203 4.42 8.82 -9.62
C ALA A 203 3.06 8.76 -8.92
N LEU A 204 2.07 8.06 -9.49
CA LEU A 204 0.78 7.82 -8.84
C LEU A 204 0.91 7.15 -7.47
N LEU A 205 1.94 6.33 -7.27
CA LEU A 205 2.16 5.65 -6.00
C LEU A 205 2.73 6.58 -4.93
N SER A 206 3.25 7.75 -5.30
CA SER A 206 3.75 8.75 -4.34
C SER A 206 2.64 9.47 -3.58
N ALA A 207 1.38 9.28 -3.98
CA ALA A 207 0.22 9.90 -3.36
C ALA A 207 0.13 9.60 -1.85
N GLN A 208 0.57 8.41 -1.43
CA GLN A 208 0.53 7.96 -0.04
C GLN A 208 1.73 7.06 0.25
N ILE A 209 1.98 6.80 1.54
CA ILE A 209 2.79 5.66 1.97
C ILE A 209 1.84 4.47 2.11
N TRP A 210 2.11 3.40 1.38
CA TRP A 210 1.24 2.22 1.32
C TRP A 210 1.71 1.16 2.30
N VAL A 211 0.78 0.66 3.10
CA VAL A 211 1.08 -0.29 4.17
C VAL A 211 0.11 -1.46 4.19
N SER A 212 0.62 -2.63 4.55
CA SER A 212 -0.16 -3.81 4.93
C SER A 212 0.50 -4.44 6.12
N TYR A 213 -0.21 -4.60 7.24
CA TYR A 213 0.41 -5.09 8.47
C TYR A 213 -0.55 -5.88 9.35
N THR A 214 0.03 -6.80 10.11
CA THR A 214 -0.61 -7.59 11.16
C THR A 214 0.25 -7.49 12.42
N ASN A 215 0.01 -8.37 13.40
CA ASN A 215 0.91 -8.50 14.54
C ASN A 215 2.21 -9.27 14.22
N GLN A 216 2.25 -9.97 13.08
CA GLN A 216 3.36 -10.84 12.69
C GLN A 216 4.06 -10.35 11.42
N THR A 217 3.38 -9.61 10.56
CA THR A 217 3.92 -9.17 9.27
C THR A 217 3.70 -7.69 9.06
N ALA A 218 4.55 -7.07 8.24
CA ALA A 218 4.36 -5.70 7.77
C ALA A 218 5.00 -5.52 6.38
N SER A 219 4.36 -4.74 5.53
CA SER A 219 4.87 -4.31 4.24
C SER A 219 4.66 -2.81 4.15
N VAL A 220 5.67 -2.06 3.72
CA VAL A 220 5.62 -0.60 3.58
C VAL A 220 6.28 -0.21 2.26
N LEU A 221 5.57 0.56 1.43
CA LEU A 221 6.07 1.15 0.19
C LEU A 221 5.98 2.68 0.28
N ARG A 222 7.11 3.36 0.08
CA ARG A 222 7.22 4.81 -0.10
C ARG A 222 7.85 5.08 -1.47
N VAL A 223 7.26 5.99 -2.23
CA VAL A 223 7.73 6.39 -3.57
C VAL A 223 7.95 7.91 -3.59
N ALA A 224 8.99 8.36 -4.31
CA ALA A 224 9.28 9.79 -4.48
C ALA A 224 8.18 10.50 -5.26
N ALA A 225 7.88 11.73 -4.85
CA ALA A 225 6.89 12.59 -5.50
C ALA A 225 7.49 13.50 -6.60
N ASP A 226 8.79 13.36 -6.90
CA ASP A 226 9.54 14.20 -7.84
C ASP A 226 9.72 13.54 -9.23
N ASN A 227 8.95 12.50 -9.52
CA ASN A 227 9.01 11.70 -10.75
C ASN A 227 10.36 10.99 -11.00
N SER A 228 11.28 10.97 -10.04
CA SER A 228 12.54 10.20 -10.15
C SER A 228 12.31 8.69 -10.25
N GLY A 229 11.13 8.22 -9.83
CA GLY A 229 10.81 6.81 -9.69
C GLY A 229 11.52 6.14 -8.51
N GLU A 230 12.21 6.91 -7.66
CA GLU A 230 12.84 6.37 -6.45
C GLU A 230 11.78 5.77 -5.51
N TYR A 231 12.06 4.58 -5.00
CA TYR A 231 11.20 3.91 -4.03
C TYR A 231 12.01 3.26 -2.91
N LEU A 232 11.36 3.12 -1.76
CA LEU A 232 11.80 2.37 -0.60
C LEU A 232 10.67 1.41 -0.22
N HIS A 233 10.96 0.12 -0.27
CA HIS A 233 10.06 -0.95 0.13
C HIS A 233 10.66 -1.73 1.29
N ALA A 234 9.85 -2.14 2.24
CA ALA A 234 10.25 -3.10 3.25
C ALA A 234 9.20 -4.17 3.44
N GLU A 235 9.69 -5.35 3.77
CA GLU A 235 8.88 -6.52 4.03
C GLU A 235 9.37 -7.17 5.33
N ALA A 236 8.47 -7.32 6.29
CA ALA A 236 8.64 -8.06 7.53
C ALA A 236 7.74 -9.30 7.43
N ARG A 237 8.31 -10.45 7.10
CA ARG A 237 7.59 -11.71 6.92
C ARG A 237 8.50 -12.92 7.17
N PRO A 238 7.94 -14.11 7.42
CA PRO A 238 8.71 -15.34 7.39
C PRO A 238 9.25 -15.60 5.99
N ASP A 239 10.38 -16.29 5.94
CA ASP A 239 10.94 -16.83 4.70
C ASP A 239 9.91 -17.69 3.96
N ASP A 240 9.82 -17.51 2.66
CA ASP A 240 8.94 -18.29 1.79
C ASP A 240 9.72 -18.75 0.55
N SER A 241 9.59 -20.03 0.25
CA SER A 241 10.23 -20.67 -0.91
C SER A 241 9.23 -20.90 -2.06
N CYS A 242 7.99 -20.44 -1.91
CA CYS A 242 6.91 -20.63 -2.85
C CYS A 242 6.56 -19.33 -3.58
N ASP A 243 6.38 -19.42 -4.90
CA ASP A 243 5.92 -18.30 -5.73
C ASP A 243 4.43 -17.98 -5.52
N GLU A 244 3.91 -17.01 -6.28
CA GLU A 244 2.52 -16.59 -6.26
C GLU A 244 1.52 -17.72 -6.57
N ASN A 245 1.95 -18.70 -7.39
CA ASN A 245 1.17 -19.89 -7.73
C ASN A 245 1.37 -21.03 -6.71
N ARG A 246 2.07 -20.76 -5.60
CA ARG A 246 2.46 -21.71 -4.56
C ARG A 246 3.32 -22.86 -5.09
N VAL A 247 4.05 -22.65 -6.18
CA VAL A 247 5.08 -23.57 -6.64
C VAL A 247 6.31 -23.36 -5.77
N CYS A 248 6.60 -24.34 -4.91
CA CYS A 248 7.66 -24.25 -3.92
C CYS A 248 8.97 -24.88 -4.43
N GLY A 249 10.06 -24.13 -4.35
CA GLY A 249 11.42 -24.61 -4.61
C GLY A 249 12.18 -24.95 -3.33
N GLY A 250 13.40 -25.47 -3.50
CA GLY A 250 14.31 -25.73 -2.37
C GLY A 250 15.09 -24.50 -1.87
N ARG A 251 14.87 -23.31 -2.47
CA ARG A 251 15.53 -22.05 -2.11
C ARG A 251 14.50 -21.04 -1.65
N THR A 252 14.82 -20.27 -0.62
CA THR A 252 14.04 -19.10 -0.21
C THR A 252 13.99 -18.10 -1.35
N ILE A 253 12.79 -17.60 -1.65
CA ILE A 253 12.56 -16.59 -2.70
C ILE A 253 11.97 -15.29 -2.14
N PHE A 254 11.35 -15.32 -0.96
CA PHE A 254 10.96 -14.13 -0.21
C PHE A 254 11.52 -14.22 1.21
N GLN A 255 12.05 -13.11 1.73
CA GLN A 255 12.49 -13.02 3.12
C GLN A 255 12.24 -11.62 3.67
N ALA A 256 12.40 -11.46 4.99
CA ALA A 256 12.36 -10.15 5.62
C ALA A 256 13.54 -9.27 5.16
N GLY A 257 13.28 -8.01 4.82
CA GLY A 257 14.32 -7.11 4.32
C GLY A 257 13.78 -5.81 3.75
N VAL A 258 14.68 -5.09 3.10
CA VAL A 258 14.45 -3.78 2.48
C VAL A 258 14.89 -3.83 1.02
N GLU A 259 14.18 -3.11 0.19
CA GLU A 259 14.49 -2.88 -1.21
C GLU A 259 14.45 -1.37 -1.49
N ALA A 260 15.45 -0.85 -2.18
CA ALA A 260 15.49 0.55 -2.58
C ALA A 260 16.16 0.73 -3.95
N GLY A 261 15.54 1.51 -4.82
CA GLY A 261 16.07 1.81 -6.15
C GLY A 261 15.11 2.63 -6.97
N ILE A 262 15.17 2.48 -8.29
CA ILE A 262 14.33 3.21 -9.24
C ILE A 262 13.34 2.24 -9.88
N ALA A 263 12.06 2.55 -9.84
CA ALA A 263 11.00 1.81 -10.54
C ALA A 263 10.59 2.53 -11.83
N ASN A 264 10.17 1.76 -12.83
CA ASN A 264 9.60 2.28 -14.07
C ASN A 264 8.36 1.47 -14.43
N ALA A 265 7.34 2.11 -15.01
CA ALA A 265 6.29 1.37 -15.70
C ALA A 265 6.82 0.94 -17.07
N ILE A 266 6.66 -0.34 -17.42
CA ILE A 266 7.08 -0.88 -18.72
C ILE A 266 5.89 -1.31 -19.60
N ASP A 267 4.73 -1.43 -18.98
CA ASP A 267 3.49 -1.82 -19.62
C ASP A 267 2.29 -1.43 -18.76
N PHE A 268 1.08 -1.48 -19.31
CA PHE A 268 -0.15 -1.36 -18.56
C PHE A 268 -1.29 -2.09 -19.26
N ASP A 269 -2.33 -2.43 -18.51
CA ASP A 269 -3.62 -2.86 -19.02
C ASP A 269 -4.74 -2.28 -18.15
N ASN A 270 -5.98 -2.72 -18.35
CA ASN A 270 -7.15 -2.32 -17.56
C ASN A 270 -7.05 -2.64 -16.05
N ARG A 271 -6.08 -3.45 -15.60
CA ARG A 271 -5.87 -3.76 -14.18
C ARG A 271 -4.83 -2.84 -13.51
N GLY A 272 -4.08 -2.05 -14.28
CA GLY A 272 -3.04 -1.16 -13.76
C GLY A 272 -1.75 -1.16 -14.59
N PHE A 273 -0.67 -0.68 -13.97
CA PHE A 273 0.68 -0.64 -14.56
C PHE A 273 1.52 -1.85 -14.18
N LYS A 274 2.34 -2.33 -15.11
CA LYS A 274 3.45 -3.24 -14.80
C LYS A 274 4.67 -2.41 -14.41
N LEU A 275 4.95 -2.35 -13.12
CA LEU A 275 6.11 -1.64 -12.58
C LEU A 275 7.28 -2.61 -12.41
N VAL A 276 8.47 -2.22 -12.85
CA VAL A 276 9.71 -2.99 -12.65
C VAL A 276 10.74 -2.11 -11.95
N GLY A 277 11.15 -2.55 -10.77
CA GLY A 277 12.21 -1.98 -9.96
C GLY A 277 13.60 -2.41 -10.43
N LYS A 278 14.55 -1.48 -10.41
CA LYS A 278 15.99 -1.73 -10.52
C LYS A 278 16.62 -1.36 -9.18
N PRO A 279 16.63 -2.28 -8.20
CA PRO A 279 17.14 -1.98 -6.87
C PRO A 279 18.65 -1.71 -6.88
N THR A 280 19.06 -0.71 -6.12
CA THR A 280 20.47 -0.55 -5.69
C THR A 280 20.75 -1.29 -4.39
N ILE A 281 19.68 -1.56 -3.63
CA ILE A 281 19.67 -2.35 -2.40
C ILE A 281 18.48 -3.30 -2.51
N ASP A 282 18.72 -4.59 -2.29
CA ASP A 282 17.70 -5.63 -2.26
C ASP A 282 18.16 -6.70 -1.28
N THR A 283 17.52 -6.72 -0.11
CA THR A 283 17.75 -7.73 0.92
C THR A 283 16.55 -8.64 1.15
N ASN A 284 15.44 -8.44 0.42
CA ASN A 284 14.20 -9.20 0.54
C ASN A 284 13.94 -10.15 -0.65
N ILE A 285 14.89 -10.22 -1.60
CA ILE A 285 14.98 -11.14 -2.73
C ILE A 285 13.95 -10.85 -3.83
N LYS A 286 12.72 -11.36 -3.71
CA LYS A 286 11.66 -11.11 -4.70
C LYS A 286 10.55 -10.20 -4.18
N ALA A 287 10.59 -9.83 -2.89
CA ALA A 287 9.57 -8.95 -2.35
C ALA A 287 9.80 -7.52 -2.87
N GLY A 288 8.72 -6.77 -3.08
CA GLY A 288 8.80 -5.40 -3.60
C GLY A 288 8.54 -5.31 -5.10
N LEU A 289 9.32 -4.48 -5.78
CA LEU A 289 9.13 -4.09 -7.18
C LEU A 289 10.17 -4.70 -8.12
N SER A 290 11.26 -5.29 -7.64
CA SER A 290 12.31 -5.87 -8.50
C SER A 290 11.89 -7.12 -9.27
N ASP A 291 11.00 -7.94 -8.69
CA ASP A 291 10.50 -9.20 -9.27
C ASP A 291 8.96 -9.22 -9.26
N PRO A 292 8.28 -8.36 -10.04
CA PRO A 292 6.84 -8.22 -10.02
C PRO A 292 6.11 -9.42 -10.68
N GLY A 293 6.78 -10.48 -11.11
CA GLY A 293 6.16 -11.53 -11.91
C GLY A 293 5.64 -11.06 -13.30
N PRO A 294 5.15 -11.98 -14.14
CA PRO A 294 4.77 -11.65 -15.52
C PRO A 294 3.45 -10.88 -15.64
N THR A 295 2.49 -11.15 -14.74
CA THR A 295 1.09 -10.73 -14.85
C THR A 295 0.69 -9.63 -13.87
N ARG A 296 1.55 -9.27 -12.90
CA ARG A 296 1.25 -8.24 -11.91
C ARG A 296 0.96 -6.92 -12.56
N ARG A 297 -0.08 -6.28 -12.04
CA ARG A 297 -0.44 -4.89 -12.31
C ARG A 297 -0.66 -4.17 -11.00
N VAL A 298 -0.29 -2.90 -10.99
CA VAL A 298 -0.35 -2.04 -9.83
C VAL A 298 -1.16 -0.80 -10.20
N ARG A 299 -2.14 -0.46 -9.37
CA ARG A 299 -2.89 0.79 -9.48
C ARG A 299 -3.28 1.30 -8.10
N THR A 300 -3.71 2.54 -8.04
CA THR A 300 -4.27 3.14 -6.83
C THR A 300 -5.47 4.00 -7.15
N ASP A 301 -6.47 3.97 -6.27
CA ASP A 301 -7.62 4.87 -6.29
C ASP A 301 -7.45 6.06 -5.31
N GLY A 302 -6.24 6.20 -4.75
CA GLY A 302 -5.86 7.16 -3.71
C GLY A 302 -6.23 6.73 -2.28
N PHE A 303 -7.06 5.71 -2.12
CA PHE A 303 -7.40 5.13 -0.81
C PHE A 303 -6.64 3.83 -0.53
N GLU A 304 -6.52 2.98 -1.55
CA GLU A 304 -5.75 1.75 -1.54
C GLU A 304 -4.76 1.69 -2.72
N LEU A 305 -3.68 0.95 -2.50
CA LEU A 305 -2.83 0.42 -3.55
C LEU A 305 -3.22 -1.03 -3.79
N ILE A 306 -3.39 -1.41 -5.05
CA ILE A 306 -3.93 -2.71 -5.44
C ILE A 306 -2.92 -3.39 -6.35
N TYR A 307 -2.41 -4.54 -5.91
CA TYR A 307 -1.64 -5.46 -6.73
C TYR A 307 -2.59 -6.52 -7.29
N SER A 308 -2.70 -6.58 -8.61
CA SER A 308 -3.55 -7.53 -9.34
C SER A 308 -2.68 -8.53 -10.09
N ASP A 309 -2.69 -9.78 -9.63
CA ASP A 309 -1.97 -10.90 -10.24
C ASP A 309 -2.95 -11.88 -10.90
N ILE A 310 -2.53 -12.49 -12.01
CA ILE A 310 -3.25 -13.65 -12.56
C ILE A 310 -2.54 -14.91 -12.04
N VAL A 311 -3.24 -15.67 -11.21
CA VAL A 311 -2.72 -16.88 -10.55
C VAL A 311 -3.51 -18.11 -10.96
N THR A 312 -2.87 -19.28 -10.87
CA THR A 312 -3.54 -20.56 -11.08
C THR A 312 -4.39 -20.92 -9.87
N VAL A 313 -5.67 -21.22 -10.09
CA VAL A 313 -6.60 -21.70 -9.06
C VAL A 313 -6.07 -23.01 -8.51
N GLN A 314 -5.83 -23.05 -7.21
CA GLN A 314 -5.38 -24.27 -6.53
C GLN A 314 -6.54 -25.25 -6.46
N ARG A 315 -6.34 -26.49 -6.91
CA ARG A 315 -7.35 -27.55 -6.74
C ARG A 315 -7.59 -27.79 -5.26
N GLU A 316 -8.85 -27.93 -4.85
CA GLU A 316 -9.16 -28.43 -3.52
C GLU A 316 -8.50 -29.80 -3.35
N ARG A 317 -7.64 -29.94 -2.34
CA ARG A 317 -7.17 -31.26 -1.93
C ARG A 317 -8.40 -32.06 -1.50
N GLU A 318 -8.65 -33.19 -2.16
CA GLU A 318 -9.61 -34.19 -1.65
C GLU A 318 -9.22 -34.49 -0.20
N LYS A 319 -10.10 -34.14 0.75
CA LYS A 319 -9.86 -34.48 2.16
C LYS A 319 -9.82 -36.01 2.26
N THR A 320 -8.70 -36.55 2.71
CA THR A 320 -8.59 -37.96 3.06
C THR A 320 -9.67 -38.27 4.09
N SER A 321 -10.54 -39.25 3.79
CA SER A 321 -11.45 -39.80 4.79
C SER A 321 -10.63 -40.29 5.98
N VAL A 322 -11.14 -40.14 7.21
CA VAL A 322 -10.52 -40.68 8.43
C VAL A 322 -10.21 -42.18 8.28
N PHE A 323 -11.01 -42.90 7.49
CA PHE A 323 -10.77 -44.30 7.12
C PHE A 323 -9.54 -44.51 6.21
N GLY A 324 -9.21 -43.57 5.33
CA GLY A 324 -8.03 -43.64 4.45
C GLY A 324 -6.72 -43.40 5.19
N GLU A 325 -6.71 -42.50 6.19
CA GLU A 325 -5.55 -42.25 7.05
C GLU A 325 -5.25 -43.45 7.97
N LEU A 326 -6.29 -44.05 8.56
CA LEU A 326 -6.16 -45.17 9.52
C LEU A 326 -5.63 -46.46 8.88
N PHE A 327 -5.90 -46.67 7.59
CA PHE A 327 -5.51 -47.90 6.87
C PHE A 327 -4.40 -47.69 5.83
N HIS A 328 -3.79 -46.49 5.78
CA HIS A 328 -2.79 -46.11 4.77
C HIS A 328 -3.21 -46.39 3.33
N ILE A 329 -4.52 -46.33 3.05
CA ILE A 329 -5.06 -46.48 1.71
C ILE A 329 -4.98 -45.10 1.06
N ALA A 330 -3.80 -44.77 0.52
CA ALA A 330 -3.65 -43.60 -0.33
C ALA A 330 -4.45 -43.83 -1.62
N LYS A 331 -5.48 -43.01 -1.86
CA LYS A 331 -5.97 -42.87 -3.24
C LYS A 331 -4.78 -42.43 -4.12
N PRO A 332 -4.66 -42.94 -5.35
CA PRO A 332 -3.64 -42.46 -6.28
C PRO A 332 -3.76 -40.94 -6.39
N ILE A 333 -2.62 -40.23 -6.38
CA ILE A 333 -2.59 -38.82 -6.71
C ILE A 333 -3.09 -38.70 -8.14
N GLU A 334 -4.26 -38.10 -8.35
CA GLU A 334 -4.72 -37.74 -9.68
C GLU A 334 -3.79 -36.64 -10.21
N LEU A 335 -2.84 -37.04 -11.05
CA LEU A 335 -2.01 -36.13 -11.81
C LEU A 335 -2.91 -35.41 -12.82
N SER A 336 -2.72 -34.10 -12.97
CA SER A 336 -3.39 -33.31 -14.00
C SER A 336 -3.16 -33.94 -15.37
N ASN A 337 -4.22 -34.03 -16.18
CA ASN A 337 -4.08 -34.47 -17.56
C ASN A 337 -3.20 -33.47 -18.32
N GLU A 338 -2.29 -33.94 -19.18
CA GLU A 338 -1.34 -33.09 -19.92
C GLU A 338 -2.05 -32.05 -20.82
N ASN A 339 -3.31 -32.31 -21.17
CA ASN A 339 -4.16 -31.40 -21.96
C ASN A 339 -5.07 -30.50 -21.12
N GLU A 340 -5.02 -30.59 -19.80
CA GLU A 340 -5.88 -29.80 -18.93
C GLU A 340 -5.31 -28.39 -18.74
N VAL A 341 -6.04 -27.40 -19.22
CA VAL A 341 -5.67 -25.99 -19.00
C VAL A 341 -6.00 -25.64 -17.56
N ALA A 342 -4.98 -25.33 -16.77
CA ALA A 342 -5.17 -24.90 -15.40
C ALA A 342 -6.00 -23.61 -15.35
N GLU A 343 -7.09 -23.63 -14.57
CA GLU A 343 -7.97 -22.48 -14.38
C GLU A 343 -7.18 -21.33 -13.73
N LYS A 344 -7.42 -20.10 -14.22
CA LYS A 344 -6.75 -18.90 -13.74
C LYS A 344 -7.76 -17.92 -13.17
N GLU A 345 -7.38 -17.25 -12.10
CA GLU A 345 -8.17 -16.18 -11.48
C GLU A 345 -7.33 -14.93 -11.29
N VAL A 346 -8.02 -13.78 -11.17
CA VAL A 346 -7.39 -12.54 -10.74
C VAL A 346 -7.38 -12.51 -9.21
N LYS A 347 -6.20 -12.47 -8.62
CA LYS A 347 -6.00 -12.32 -7.19
C LYS A 347 -5.50 -10.90 -6.90
N GLU A 348 -6.26 -10.18 -6.09
CA GLU A 348 -5.88 -8.84 -5.64
C GLU A 348 -5.29 -8.86 -4.23
N THR A 349 -4.15 -8.20 -4.04
CA THR A 349 -3.58 -7.87 -2.74
C THR A 349 -3.67 -6.36 -2.55
N ARG A 350 -4.19 -5.93 -1.39
CA ARG A 350 -4.52 -4.52 -1.11
C ARG A 350 -3.65 -3.99 0.02
N PHE A 351 -3.17 -2.77 -0.16
CA PHE A 351 -2.43 -2.01 0.84
C PHE A 351 -3.20 -0.74 1.15
N ALA A 352 -3.34 -0.42 2.42
CA ALA A 352 -3.98 0.82 2.85
C ALA A 352 -2.96 1.96 2.81
N LYS A 353 -3.43 3.20 2.66
CA LYS A 353 -2.61 4.33 3.07
C LYS A 353 -2.28 4.23 4.58
N ILE A 354 -1.09 4.68 4.94
CA ILE A 354 -0.62 4.72 6.33
C ILE A 354 -1.55 5.55 7.21
N ASP A 355 -1.76 5.09 8.45
CA ASP A 355 -2.48 5.88 9.45
C ASP A 355 -1.57 7.00 9.99
N ASN A 356 -2.14 8.18 10.22
CA ASN A 356 -1.41 9.36 10.70
C ASN A 356 -2.15 9.99 11.89
N ASP A 357 -1.54 9.96 13.08
CA ASP A 357 -1.96 10.82 14.20
C ASP A 357 -1.07 12.05 14.23
N ALA A 358 -1.59 13.17 13.72
CA ALA A 358 -0.87 14.43 13.61
C ALA A 358 -0.28 14.92 14.94
N THR A 359 -0.89 14.55 16.08
CA THR A 359 -0.43 14.97 17.41
C THR A 359 0.32 13.87 18.15
N GLY A 360 0.39 12.66 17.61
CA GLY A 360 0.96 11.48 18.23
C GLY A 360 2.05 10.84 17.39
N ILE A 361 2.53 9.68 17.84
CA ILE A 361 3.66 8.99 17.20
C ILE A 361 3.25 8.16 15.98
N ILE A 362 1.97 7.77 15.89
CA ILE A 362 1.43 6.94 14.79
C ILE A 362 1.64 7.66 13.46
N GLY A 363 2.27 6.96 12.52
CA GLY A 363 2.68 7.50 11.23
C GLY A 363 4.08 7.01 10.82
N ALA A 364 4.59 7.61 9.74
CA ALA A 364 5.94 7.38 9.25
C ALA A 364 6.82 8.62 9.46
N TRP A 365 8.04 8.39 9.91
CA TRP A 365 9.03 9.41 10.24
C TRP A 365 10.36 9.07 9.58
N ALA A 366 10.86 9.98 8.74
CA ALA A 366 12.12 9.78 8.02
C ALA A 366 13.25 10.62 8.61
N TYR A 367 14.49 10.13 8.48
CA TYR A 367 15.69 10.88 8.86
C TYR A 367 15.96 12.06 7.94
N ASP A 368 15.50 11.97 6.69
CA ASP A 368 15.50 13.03 5.71
C ASP A 368 14.08 13.19 5.15
N GLU A 369 13.58 14.43 5.09
CA GLU A 369 12.21 14.72 4.65
C GLU A 369 11.97 14.31 3.19
N ASN A 370 12.96 14.53 2.32
CA ASN A 370 12.80 14.44 0.87
C ASN A 370 13.45 13.19 0.30
N ALA A 371 14.58 12.74 0.86
CA ALA A 371 15.27 11.56 0.35
C ALA A 371 14.44 10.29 0.59
N ILE A 372 14.33 9.45 -0.44
CA ILE A 372 13.72 8.12 -0.32
C ILE A 372 14.69 7.12 0.30
N LYS A 373 15.96 7.17 -0.10
CA LYS A 373 17.03 6.33 0.44
C LYS A 373 17.51 6.85 1.80
N THR A 374 16.62 6.82 2.79
CA THR A 374 16.88 7.26 4.16
C THR A 374 16.21 6.33 5.16
N GLN A 375 16.75 6.23 6.38
CA GLN A 375 16.12 5.43 7.41
C GLN A 375 14.73 5.99 7.74
N THR A 376 13.73 5.12 7.74
CA THR A 376 12.33 5.48 7.96
C THR A 376 11.75 4.63 9.09
N LEU A 377 11.12 5.28 10.06
CA LEU A 377 10.49 4.69 11.23
C LEU A 377 8.98 4.71 11.05
N VAL A 378 8.32 3.57 11.21
CA VAL A 378 6.88 3.42 11.03
C VAL A 378 6.26 2.90 12.32
N PHE A 379 5.32 3.66 12.87
CA PHE A 379 4.58 3.31 14.09
C PHE A 379 3.14 3.01 13.73
N PHE A 380 2.76 1.73 13.82
CA PHE A 380 1.42 1.27 13.49
C PHE A 380 0.45 1.43 14.69
N PRO A 381 -0.85 1.68 14.44
CA PRO A 381 -1.89 1.75 15.48
C PRO A 381 -2.01 0.50 16.37
N ASN A 382 -1.64 -0.69 15.87
CA ASN A 382 -1.70 -1.93 16.63
C ASN A 382 -0.52 -2.14 17.59
N GLY A 383 0.30 -1.10 17.83
CA GLY A 383 1.47 -1.19 18.70
C GLY A 383 2.67 -1.89 18.06
N LYS A 384 2.68 -2.06 16.73
CA LYS A 384 3.83 -2.57 15.98
C LYS A 384 4.69 -1.46 15.40
N PHE A 385 5.98 -1.71 15.37
CA PHE A 385 6.99 -0.80 14.86
C PHE A 385 7.75 -1.48 13.74
N LEU A 386 7.98 -0.76 12.65
CA LEU A 386 8.89 -1.17 11.59
C LEU A 386 9.90 -0.05 11.33
N MET A 387 11.18 -0.37 11.44
CA MET A 387 12.26 0.45 10.89
C MET A 387 12.67 -0.11 9.54
N LEU A 388 12.79 0.76 8.55
CA LEU A 388 13.34 0.50 7.23
C LEU A 388 14.68 1.21 7.13
N ASP A 389 15.76 0.48 6.91
CA ASP A 389 17.10 1.03 6.83
C ASP A 389 17.77 0.66 5.49
N PRO A 390 17.71 1.53 4.47
CA PRO A 390 18.34 1.25 3.18
C PRO A 390 19.85 1.54 3.15
N THR A 391 20.45 2.04 4.24
CA THR A 391 21.87 2.44 4.26
C THR A 391 22.70 1.53 5.15
N GLY A 392 22.17 1.13 6.32
CA GLY A 392 22.92 0.43 7.36
C GLY A 392 23.97 1.32 8.04
N GLU A 393 23.88 2.65 7.88
CA GLU A 393 24.84 3.59 8.43
C GLU A 393 24.70 3.70 9.95
N ALA A 394 25.83 3.56 10.65
CA ALA A 394 25.91 3.61 12.09
C ALA A 394 26.45 4.96 12.57
N GLN A 395 25.91 5.49 13.68
CA GLN A 395 26.53 6.63 14.38
C GLN A 395 27.70 6.23 15.27
N ARG A 396 27.71 4.99 15.77
CA ARG A 396 28.74 4.47 16.66
C ARG A 396 29.71 3.54 15.94
N GLU A 397 30.99 3.63 16.28
CA GLU A 397 32.05 2.84 15.64
C GLU A 397 31.93 1.33 15.88
N ASP A 398 31.38 0.93 17.03
CA ASP A 398 31.09 -0.47 17.36
C ASP A 398 30.01 -1.04 16.45
N GLN A 399 28.99 -0.24 16.14
CA GLN A 399 27.89 -0.62 15.26
C GLN A 399 28.29 -0.62 13.77
N ALA A 400 29.23 0.22 13.36
CA ALA A 400 29.70 0.27 11.97
C ALA A 400 30.27 -1.06 11.45
N LYS A 401 30.65 -1.99 12.34
CA LYS A 401 31.18 -3.31 11.99
C LYS A 401 30.10 -4.34 11.61
N CYS A 402 28.86 -4.11 12.02
CA CYS A 402 27.75 -5.05 11.83
C CYS A 402 26.49 -4.41 11.20
N GLY A 403 26.49 -3.07 11.02
CA GLY A 403 25.46 -2.35 10.30
C GLY A 403 25.40 -2.75 8.83
N LYS A 404 24.19 -3.00 8.34
CA LYS A 404 23.90 -3.31 6.94
C LYS A 404 22.47 -2.90 6.63
N PRO A 405 22.09 -2.70 5.35
CA PRO A 405 20.70 -2.44 5.01
C PRO A 405 19.78 -3.57 5.47
N GLY A 406 18.57 -3.23 5.90
CA GLY A 406 17.58 -4.20 6.37
C GLY A 406 16.44 -3.54 7.14
N ILE A 407 15.82 -4.31 8.04
CA ILE A 407 14.68 -3.86 8.83
C ILE A 407 14.80 -4.26 10.30
N GLU A 408 14.06 -3.58 11.16
CA GLU A 408 13.68 -4.07 12.48
C GLU A 408 12.16 -4.04 12.64
N PHE A 409 11.53 -5.16 12.97
CA PHE A 409 10.10 -5.26 13.24
C PHE A 409 9.86 -5.73 14.67
N SER A 410 9.17 -4.91 15.46
CA SER A 410 9.01 -5.13 16.91
C SER A 410 7.69 -4.58 17.44
N SER A 411 7.49 -4.66 18.74
CA SER A 411 6.38 -4.02 19.44
C SER A 411 6.87 -2.73 20.08
N TYR A 412 6.03 -1.70 20.16
CA TYR A 412 6.37 -0.44 20.81
C TYR A 412 5.31 0.01 21.82
N THR A 413 5.75 0.81 22.78
CA THR A 413 4.91 1.65 23.62
C THR A 413 5.47 3.07 23.63
N TYR A 414 4.58 4.06 23.67
CA TYR A 414 4.96 5.46 23.68
C TYR A 414 4.19 6.24 24.74
N ASN A 415 4.93 6.96 25.59
CA ASN A 415 4.36 7.91 26.54
C ASN A 415 4.63 9.34 26.07
N LYS A 416 3.60 10.01 25.56
CA LYS A 416 3.69 11.39 25.06
C LYS A 416 4.09 12.40 26.15
N GLY A 417 3.67 12.20 27.40
CA GLY A 417 3.96 13.13 28.49
C GLY A 417 5.43 13.15 28.91
N SER A 418 6.11 12.00 28.81
CA SER A 418 7.54 11.88 29.11
C SER A 418 8.42 11.71 27.86
N SER A 419 7.83 11.80 26.66
CA SER A 419 8.47 11.47 25.38
C SER A 419 9.15 10.09 25.34
N LYS A 420 8.76 9.14 26.21
CA LYS A 420 9.47 7.87 26.36
C LYS A 420 8.99 6.88 25.30
N LEU A 421 9.92 6.39 24.48
CA LEU A 421 9.71 5.31 23.54
C LEU A 421 10.33 4.03 24.12
N SER A 422 9.59 2.92 24.07
CA SER A 422 10.11 1.61 24.48
C SER A 422 9.74 0.58 23.44
N LEU A 423 10.76 -0.15 22.96
CA LEU A 423 10.65 -1.17 21.93
C LEU A 423 10.99 -2.53 22.54
N SER A 424 10.27 -3.57 22.13
CA SER A 424 10.44 -4.92 22.66
C SER A 424 9.97 -5.97 21.67
N SER A 425 10.30 -7.24 21.94
CA SER A 425 9.78 -8.37 21.15
C SER A 425 10.07 -8.22 19.66
N TYR A 426 11.34 -8.07 19.31
CA TYR A 426 11.81 -8.01 17.94
C TYR A 426 11.53 -9.34 17.24
N THR A 427 10.61 -9.32 16.28
CA THR A 427 10.24 -10.48 15.45
C THR A 427 11.23 -10.65 14.31
N TYR A 428 11.65 -9.55 13.70
CA TYR A 428 12.66 -9.53 12.64
C TYR A 428 13.69 -8.45 12.94
N ASN A 429 14.96 -8.79 12.83
CA ASN A 429 16.08 -7.86 12.75
C ASN A 429 17.01 -8.39 11.66
N THR A 430 17.11 -7.63 10.58
CA THR A 430 17.93 -8.01 9.42
C THR A 430 19.03 -7.01 9.09
N ASN A 431 19.08 -5.87 9.79
CA ASN A 431 20.07 -4.80 9.56
C ASN A 431 21.26 -4.85 10.56
N GLY A 432 21.28 -5.86 11.43
CA GLY A 432 22.41 -6.14 12.32
C GLY A 432 22.27 -5.42 13.65
N CYS A 433 23.23 -4.55 13.97
CA CYS A 433 23.35 -3.88 15.26
C CYS A 433 23.01 -2.37 15.21
N VAL A 434 22.65 -1.87 14.03
CA VAL A 434 22.20 -0.50 13.81
C VAL A 434 20.70 -0.45 14.06
N GLY A 435 20.20 0.64 14.64
CA GLY A 435 18.76 0.79 14.92
C GLY A 435 18.45 0.81 16.40
N PHE A 436 17.51 -0.03 16.82
CA PHE A 436 16.95 -0.04 18.17
C PHE A 436 17.16 -1.36 18.92
N SER A 437 17.47 -2.47 18.24
CA SER A 437 17.57 -3.79 18.90
C SER A 437 18.67 -3.87 19.96
N ASP A 438 19.77 -3.15 19.74
CA ASP A 438 20.97 -3.19 20.58
C ASP A 438 21.09 -1.94 21.48
N VAL A 439 19.99 -1.22 21.68
CA VAL A 439 19.95 0.00 22.50
C VAL A 439 19.67 -0.36 23.96
N GLU A 440 20.69 -0.25 24.80
CA GLU A 440 20.54 -0.34 26.25
C GLU A 440 20.21 1.04 26.85
N GLY A 441 19.06 1.15 27.52
CA GLY A 441 18.65 2.36 28.24
C GLY A 441 17.33 2.96 27.75
N SER A 442 17.11 4.25 28.03
CA SER A 442 15.85 4.93 27.69
C SER A 442 15.98 5.69 26.38
N THR A 443 15.14 5.34 25.40
CA THR A 443 14.97 6.10 24.16
C THR A 443 13.93 7.20 24.36
N SER A 444 14.26 8.42 23.92
CA SER A 444 13.34 9.56 23.91
C SER A 444 12.92 9.88 22.48
N PHE A 445 11.63 10.12 22.28
CA PHE A 445 11.02 10.55 21.02
C PHE A 445 10.12 11.75 21.30
N ALA A 446 10.68 12.96 21.19
CA ALA A 446 10.00 14.21 21.53
C ALA A 446 9.40 14.85 20.28
N ILE A 447 8.08 14.81 20.15
CA ILE A 447 7.34 15.36 19.01
C ILE A 447 7.18 16.88 19.19
N SER A 448 7.44 17.63 18.12
CA SER A 448 7.21 19.08 18.03
C SER A 448 5.73 19.44 18.20
N SER A 449 5.45 20.69 18.57
CA SER A 449 4.07 21.14 18.83
C SER A 449 3.16 21.15 17.59
N ASP A 450 3.73 21.34 16.41
CA ASP A 450 3.03 21.27 15.12
C ASP A 450 2.95 19.82 14.59
N GLY A 451 3.64 18.88 15.24
CA GLY A 451 3.63 17.46 14.92
C GLY A 451 4.42 17.09 13.67
N THR A 452 5.15 18.02 13.05
CA THR A 452 5.85 17.81 11.77
C THR A 452 7.23 17.19 11.94
N THR A 453 7.87 17.44 13.08
CA THR A 453 9.20 16.93 13.41
C THR A 453 9.24 16.23 14.78
N ALA A 454 10.23 15.37 14.99
CA ALA A 454 10.49 14.78 16.29
C ALA A 454 12.00 14.72 16.56
N LYS A 455 12.40 14.92 17.82
CA LYS A 455 13.77 14.71 18.27
C LYS A 455 13.90 13.30 18.84
N LEU A 456 14.70 12.46 18.17
CA LEU A 456 15.05 11.11 18.62
C LEU A 456 16.38 11.15 19.38
N GLU A 457 16.37 10.63 20.61
CA GLU A 457 17.58 10.48 21.42
C GLU A 457 17.73 9.02 21.85
N LYS A 458 18.84 8.42 21.45
CA LYS A 458 19.25 7.07 21.85
C LYS A 458 20.53 7.16 22.71
N PRO A 459 20.65 6.37 23.79
CA PRO A 459 21.87 6.28 24.58
C PRO A 459 23.11 6.02 23.72
N GLY A 460 24.16 6.84 23.91
CA GLY A 460 25.44 6.69 23.20
C GLY A 460 25.47 7.24 21.77
N GLU A 461 24.38 7.83 21.28
CA GLU A 461 24.29 8.42 19.93
C GLU A 461 23.98 9.92 20.01
N ARG A 462 24.27 10.65 18.93
CA ARG A 462 23.86 12.06 18.83
C ARG A 462 22.36 12.12 18.55
N PRO A 463 21.64 13.10 19.11
CA PRO A 463 20.24 13.31 18.78
C PRO A 463 20.03 13.54 17.28
N ILE A 464 18.94 12.98 16.75
CA ILE A 464 18.53 13.11 15.36
C ILE A 464 17.18 13.83 15.29
N THR A 465 17.01 14.68 14.29
CA THR A 465 15.70 15.23 13.92
C THR A 465 15.07 14.32 12.88
N LEU A 466 13.85 13.87 13.15
CA LEU A 466 13.02 13.11 12.24
C LEU A 466 11.91 14.01 11.68
N TYR A 467 11.51 13.73 10.44
CA TYR A 467 10.46 14.45 9.72
C TYR A 467 9.29 13.52 9.50
N ARG A 468 8.08 13.95 9.84
CA ARG A 468 6.87 13.20 9.54
C ARG A 468 6.65 13.21 8.03
N VAL A 469 6.63 12.02 7.43
CA VAL A 469 6.43 11.85 5.98
C VAL A 469 5.06 11.25 5.64
N SER A 470 4.31 10.77 6.65
CA SER A 470 2.89 10.43 6.51
C SER A 470 2.02 11.69 6.60
N LYS A 471 1.05 11.82 5.70
CA LYS A 471 0.14 12.96 5.61
C LYS A 471 -1.26 12.63 6.11
#